data_AF-A0AAN5DI66-F1
#
_entry.id   AF-A0AAN5DI66-F1
#
_cell.length_a   1.000
_cell.length_b   1.000
_cell.length_c   1.000
_cell.angle_alpha   90.00
_cell.angle_beta   90.00
_cell.angle_gamma   90.00
#
_symmetry.space_group_name_H-M   'P 1'
#
loop_
_entity.id
_entity.type
_entity.pdbx_description
1 polymer ?
#
loop_
_entity_poly.entity_id
_entity_poly.type
_entity_poly.pdbx_seq_one_letter_code
_entity_poly.pdbx_strand_id
1 'polypeptide(L)'
;FSNQDMVLFLFLVFLPVIQPLTPDFDEDLARNVVMPLSSAAYAKDPQPCLDHKMNGAKVSMRVEIPCDEIAEDTCSGFTTVDVTRKRIALVFR
;
A
#
# COMPACT_ATOMS: atom_id res chain seq x y z
N PHE A 1 33.02 32.86 29.82
CA PHE A 1 32.49 31.65 29.16
C PHE A 1 33.34 30.48 29.60
N SER A 2 32.82 29.68 30.53
CA SER A 2 33.55 28.57 31.13
C SER A 2 33.52 27.36 30.19
N ASN A 3 34.53 26.49 30.25
CA ASN A 3 34.57 25.23 29.49
C ASN A 3 33.32 24.37 29.73
N GLN A 4 32.72 24.47 30.92
CA GLN A 4 31.46 23.81 31.27
C GLN A 4 30.28 24.30 30.42
N ASP A 5 30.22 25.59 30.13
CA ASP A 5 29.15 26.21 29.34
C ASP A 5 29.24 25.78 27.88
N MET A 6 30.46 25.60 27.36
CA MET A 6 30.71 25.15 25.98
C MET A 6 30.33 23.68 25.76
N VAL A 7 30.62 22.80 26.72
CA VAL A 7 30.26 21.38 26.66
C VAL A 7 28.75 21.18 26.77
N LEU A 8 28.08 21.96 27.64
CA LEU A 8 26.63 21.93 27.78
C LEU A 8 25.94 22.43 26.50
N PHE A 9 26.50 23.47 25.86
CA PHE A 9 26.00 23.98 24.59
C PHE A 9 26.19 22.95 23.46
N LEU A 10 27.33 22.26 23.41
CA LEU A 10 27.57 21.18 22.45
C LEU A 10 26.57 20.02 22.64
N PHE A 11 26.32 19.59 23.88
CA PHE A 11 25.32 18.54 24.16
C PHE A 11 23.90 18.96 23.77
N LEU A 12 23.51 20.21 24.03
CA LEU A 12 22.19 20.74 23.65
C LEU A 12 22.01 20.90 22.13
N VAL A 13 23.09 21.19 21.39
CA VAL A 13 23.06 21.33 19.94
C VAL A 13 23.03 19.97 19.22
N PHE A 14 23.62 18.92 19.80
CA PHE A 14 23.65 17.57 19.21
C PHE A 14 22.48 16.66 19.65
N LEU A 15 21.68 17.04 20.66
CA LEU A 15 20.55 16.23 21.14
C LEU A 15 19.33 16.09 20.19
N PRO A 16 19.02 16.95 19.20
CA PRO A 16 17.76 16.83 18.47
C PRO A 16 17.80 15.90 17.25
N VAL A 17 18.89 15.17 16.98
CA VAL A 17 18.99 14.30 15.79
C VAL A 17 18.91 12.82 16.17
N ILE A 18 17.90 12.45 16.93
CA ILE A 18 17.43 11.06 16.99
C ILE A 18 16.00 11.09 16.46
N GLN A 19 15.85 11.23 15.14
CA GLN A 19 14.55 10.99 14.52
C GLN A 19 14.25 9.49 14.69
N PRO A 20 13.09 9.12 15.27
CA PRO A 20 12.70 7.73 15.30
C PRO A 20 12.56 7.26 13.85
N LEU A 21 13.22 6.15 13.50
CA LEU A 21 12.99 5.43 12.25
C LEU A 21 11.60 4.79 12.30
N THR A 22 10.56 5.61 12.26
CA THR A 22 9.22 5.12 11.94
C THR A 22 9.19 4.83 10.44
N PRO A 23 8.72 3.66 10.00
CA PRO A 23 8.49 3.44 8.58
C PRO A 23 7.59 4.56 8.08
N ASP A 24 8.07 5.28 7.06
CA ASP A 24 7.31 6.37 6.47
C ASP A 24 6.10 5.80 5.75
N PHE A 25 4.92 6.34 6.05
CA PHE A 25 3.69 5.90 5.43
C PHE A 25 3.54 6.61 4.08
N ASP A 26 3.59 5.83 3.01
CA ASP A 26 3.39 6.35 1.66
C ASP A 26 1.89 6.58 1.39
N GLU A 27 1.42 7.81 1.64
CA GLU A 27 0.05 8.23 1.39
C GLU A 27 -0.37 8.07 -0.08
N ASP A 28 0.54 8.26 -1.03
CA ASP A 28 0.23 8.13 -2.46
C ASP A 28 0.00 6.66 -2.81
N LEU A 29 0.86 5.77 -2.33
CA LEU A 29 0.68 4.33 -2.47
C LEU A 29 -0.66 3.88 -1.87
N ALA A 30 -0.97 4.32 -0.66
CA ALA A 30 -2.20 3.94 0.02
C ALA A 30 -3.45 4.40 -0.74
N ARG A 31 -3.50 5.68 -1.13
CA ARG A 31 -4.70 6.30 -1.72
C ARG A 31 -4.88 6.03 -3.21
N ASN A 32 -3.78 5.96 -3.97
CA ASN A 32 -3.84 5.89 -5.43
C ASN A 32 -3.53 4.50 -6.00
N VAL A 33 -3.10 3.54 -5.17
CA VAL A 33 -2.82 2.16 -5.60
C VAL A 33 -3.58 1.16 -4.74
N VAL A 34 -3.34 1.12 -3.42
CA VAL A 34 -3.92 0.09 -2.55
C VAL A 34 -5.44 0.23 -2.47
N MET A 35 -5.96 1.43 -2.20
CA MET A 35 -7.40 1.66 -2.07
C MET A 35 -8.18 1.38 -3.37
N PRO A 36 -7.74 1.83 -4.57
CA PRO A 36 -8.40 1.46 -5.82
C PRO A 36 -8.37 -0.05 -6.10
N LEU A 37 -7.24 -0.73 -5.81
CA LEU A 37 -7.16 -2.19 -5.97
C LEU A 37 -8.14 -2.90 -5.03
N SER A 38 -8.15 -2.56 -3.75
CA SER A 38 -9.06 -3.15 -2.76
C SER A 38 -10.53 -2.94 -3.14
N SER A 39 -10.90 -1.76 -3.65
CA SER A 39 -12.27 -1.52 -4.12
C SER A 39 -12.61 -2.32 -5.38
N ALA A 40 -11.67 -2.48 -6.32
CA ALA A 40 -11.86 -3.29 -7.52
C ALA A 40 -12.09 -4.78 -7.20
N ALA A 41 -11.63 -5.29 -6.05
CA ALA A 41 -11.84 -6.68 -5.63
C ALA A 41 -13.32 -7.06 -5.46
N TYR A 42 -14.19 -6.08 -5.22
CA TYR A 42 -15.63 -6.29 -5.10
C TYR A 42 -16.35 -6.34 -6.45
N ALA A 43 -15.67 -5.99 -7.55
CA ALA A 43 -16.26 -6.05 -8.88
C ALA A 43 -16.20 -7.49 -9.44
N LYS A 44 -17.28 -7.90 -10.12
CA LYS A 44 -17.33 -9.18 -10.84
C LYS A 44 -16.26 -9.25 -11.94
N ASP A 45 -16.00 -8.12 -12.59
CA ASP A 45 -14.88 -7.90 -13.50
C ASP A 45 -14.08 -6.67 -13.01
N PRO A 46 -12.86 -6.87 -12.47
CA PRO A 46 -12.04 -5.77 -11.97
C PRO A 46 -11.38 -4.95 -13.10
N GLN A 47 -11.27 -5.45 -14.33
CA GLN A 47 -10.51 -4.77 -15.39
C GLN A 47 -11.05 -3.37 -15.74
N PRO A 48 -12.37 -3.14 -15.88
CA PRO A 48 -12.91 -1.80 -16.10
C PRO A 48 -12.57 -0.80 -14.98
N CYS A 49 -12.51 -1.27 -13.72
CA CYS A 49 -12.09 -0.41 -12.60
C CYS A 49 -10.62 0.01 -12.74
N LEU A 50 -9.76 -0.93 -13.12
CA LEU A 50 -8.33 -0.66 -13.36
C LEU A 50 -8.12 0.24 -14.58
N ASP A 51 -8.86 0.04 -15.68
CA ASP A 51 -8.74 0.88 -16.86
C ASP A 51 -9.11 2.35 -16.55
N HIS A 52 -10.01 2.59 -15.60
CA HIS A 52 -10.40 3.94 -15.18
C HIS A 52 -9.42 4.61 -14.20
N LYS A 53 -8.87 3.88 -13.21
CA LYS A 53 -8.04 4.47 -12.13
C LYS A 53 -6.56 4.13 -12.20
N MET A 54 -6.20 3.04 -12.86
CA MET A 54 -4.86 2.45 -12.85
C MET A 54 -4.40 2.14 -14.27
N ASN A 55 -4.32 3.17 -15.11
CA ASN A 55 -3.90 3.01 -16.50
C ASN A 55 -2.57 2.22 -16.61
N GLY A 56 -2.56 1.19 -17.45
CA GLY A 56 -1.45 0.24 -17.62
C GLY A 56 -1.48 -0.98 -16.70
N ALA A 57 -2.37 -1.03 -15.70
CA ALA A 57 -2.59 -2.23 -14.89
C ALA A 57 -3.53 -3.21 -15.60
N LYS A 58 -3.14 -4.49 -15.63
CA LYS A 58 -3.91 -5.57 -16.28
C LYS A 58 -4.12 -6.73 -15.33
N VAL A 59 -5.38 -7.15 -15.22
CA VAL A 59 -5.77 -8.35 -14.50
C VAL A 59 -5.16 -9.55 -15.21
N SER A 60 -4.38 -10.33 -14.48
CA SER A 60 -3.71 -11.53 -14.99
C SER A 60 -4.53 -12.79 -14.69
N MET A 61 -5.10 -12.88 -13.49
CA MET A 61 -5.91 -14.01 -13.04
C MET A 61 -6.98 -13.54 -12.06
N ARG A 62 -8.17 -14.13 -12.11
CA ARG A 62 -9.23 -13.98 -11.10
C ARG A 62 -9.65 -15.35 -10.60
N VAL A 63 -9.82 -15.48 -9.30
CA VAL A 63 -10.30 -16.69 -8.63
C VAL A 63 -11.51 -16.33 -7.82
N GLU A 64 -12.54 -17.17 -7.89
CA GLU A 64 -13.73 -17.08 -7.05
C GLU A 64 -14.15 -18.50 -6.69
N ILE A 65 -14.24 -18.78 -5.40
CA ILE A 65 -14.60 -20.09 -4.84
C ILE A 65 -15.64 -19.90 -3.73
N PRO A 66 -16.45 -20.91 -3.38
CA PRO A 66 -17.23 -20.88 -2.14
C PRO A 66 -16.31 -20.69 -0.92
N CYS A 67 -16.69 -19.81 0.01
CA CYS A 67 -16.00 -19.64 1.29
C CYS A 67 -16.43 -20.70 2.33
N ASP A 68 -17.66 -21.19 2.22
CA ASP A 68 -18.31 -22.08 3.16
C ASP A 68 -18.90 -23.31 2.45
N GLU A 69 -19.21 -24.36 3.22
CA GLU A 69 -19.73 -25.62 2.67
C GLU A 69 -21.12 -25.48 2.03
N ILE A 70 -21.84 -24.41 2.37
CA ILE A 70 -23.21 -24.13 1.93
C ILE A 70 -23.24 -23.20 0.70
N ALA A 71 -22.09 -22.65 0.29
CA ALA A 71 -21.87 -21.82 -0.88
C ALA A 71 -22.75 -20.55 -0.98
N GLU A 72 -23.17 -19.99 0.16
CA GLU A 72 -23.86 -18.69 0.17
C GLU A 72 -22.86 -17.53 0.05
N ASP A 73 -21.65 -17.70 0.57
CA ASP A 73 -20.55 -16.73 0.49
C ASP A 73 -19.45 -17.19 -0.48
N THR A 74 -18.89 -16.26 -1.26
CA THR A 74 -17.75 -16.56 -2.15
C THR A 74 -16.49 -15.81 -1.72
N CYS A 75 -15.36 -16.52 -1.76
CA CYS A 75 -14.04 -16.00 -1.51
C CYS A 75 -13.43 -15.70 -2.87
N SER A 76 -13.12 -14.43 -3.12
CA SER A 76 -12.64 -14.00 -4.43
C SER A 76 -11.40 -13.13 -4.32
N GLY A 77 -10.55 -13.24 -5.32
CA GLY A 77 -9.39 -12.39 -5.47
C GLY A 77 -8.89 -12.37 -6.90
N PHE A 78 -8.00 -11.43 -7.19
CA PHE A 78 -7.36 -11.33 -8.48
C PHE A 78 -5.90 -10.91 -8.36
N THR A 79 -5.13 -11.25 -9.38
CA THR A 79 -3.78 -10.76 -9.56
C THR A 79 -3.75 -9.72 -10.67
N THR A 80 -2.97 -8.67 -10.48
CA THR A 80 -2.76 -7.64 -11.51
C THR A 80 -1.30 -7.34 -11.68
N VAL A 81 -0.93 -7.05 -12.93
CA VAL A 81 0.41 -6.60 -13.33
C VAL A 81 0.30 -5.17 -13.81
N ASP A 82 1.00 -4.27 -13.13
CA ASP A 82 1.09 -2.87 -13.49
C ASP A 82 2.52 -2.57 -13.98
N VAL A 83 2.67 -2.58 -15.30
CA VAL A 83 3.97 -2.37 -15.96
C VAL A 83 4.43 -0.91 -15.79
N THR A 84 3.49 0.04 -15.75
CA THR A 84 3.77 1.48 -15.59
C THR A 84 4.41 1.75 -14.24
N ARG A 85 3.86 1.15 -13.17
CA ARG A 85 4.33 1.35 -11.79
C ARG A 85 5.32 0.28 -11.33
N LYS A 86 5.61 -0.73 -12.16
CA LYS A 86 6.48 -1.88 -11.89
C LYS A 86 6.04 -2.68 -10.66
N ARG A 87 4.76 -3.06 -10.62
CA ARG A 87 4.15 -3.74 -9.47
C ARG A 87 3.35 -4.95 -9.90
N ILE A 88 3.32 -5.95 -9.02
CA ILE A 88 2.37 -7.07 -9.07
C ILE A 88 1.59 -7.00 -7.77
N ALA A 89 0.26 -7.09 -7.84
CA ALA A 89 -0.58 -7.11 -6.66
C ALA A 89 -1.44 -8.37 -6.64
N LEU A 90 -1.55 -8.96 -5.44
CA LEU A 90 -2.54 -9.96 -5.11
C LEU A 90 -3.60 -9.24 -4.27
N VAL A 91 -4.84 -9.30 -4.73
CA VAL A 91 -5.94 -8.51 -4.16
C VAL A 91 -7.07 -9.45 -3.81
N PHE A 92 -7.62 -9.30 -2.60
CA PHE A 92 -8.68 -10.13 -2.06
C PHE A 92 -9.91 -9.28 -1.73
N ARG A 93 -11.10 -9.86 -1.89
CA ARG A 93 -12.39 -9.29 -1.48
C ARG A 93 -12.70 -9.63 -0.03
#